data_AF-A0A4U2ZLZ7-F1
#
_entry.id   AF-A0A4U2ZLZ7-F1
#
_cell.length_a   1.000
_cell.length_b   1.000
_cell.length_c   1.000
_cell.angle_alpha   90.00
_cell.angle_beta   90.00
_cell.angle_gamma   90.00
#
_symmetry.space_group_name_H-M   'P 1'
#
loop_
_entity.id
_entity.type
_entity.pdbx_description
1 polymer ?
#
loop_
_entity_poly.entity_id
_entity_poly.type
_entity_poly.pdbx_seq_one_letter_code
_entity_poly.pdbx_strand_id
1 'polypeptide(L)'
;LQYGTEEIVLKSSYHEETPITFETFKGENVQATLYKRKISTYINELNRAGFTIERIEEPEPSSSFDEERAEPSTKYYSLYKARMVPTTFIIKARK
;
A
#
# COMPACT_ATOMS: atom_id res chain seq x y z
N LEU A 1 -0.86 3.77 -10.06
CA LEU A 1 -1.37 2.50 -10.61
C LEU A 1 -2.75 2.77 -11.19
N GLN A 2 -2.99 2.57 -12.49
CA GLN A 2 -4.36 2.47 -13.02
C GLN A 2 -4.68 0.99 -13.16
N TYR A 3 -5.90 0.63 -12.83
CA TYR A 3 -6.33 -0.75 -12.70
C TYR A 3 -7.43 -1.00 -13.74
N GLY A 4 -7.29 -2.03 -14.58
CA GLY A 4 -8.25 -2.29 -15.65
C GLY A 4 -7.83 -3.25 -16.78
N THR A 5 -6.61 -3.78 -16.77
CA THR A 5 -6.14 -4.82 -17.71
C THR A 5 -5.40 -5.91 -16.93
N GLU A 6 -5.00 -7.01 -17.58
CA GLU A 6 -4.15 -8.08 -17.00
C GLU A 6 -2.81 -7.56 -16.43
N GLU A 7 -2.50 -6.28 -16.61
CA GLU A 7 -1.21 -5.66 -16.30
C GLU A 7 -1.30 -4.68 -15.12
N ILE A 8 -0.27 -4.70 -14.28
CA ILE A 8 -0.07 -3.71 -13.21
C ILE A 8 0.88 -2.62 -13.74
N VAL A 9 0.35 -1.41 -13.97
CA VAL A 9 1.13 -0.30 -14.55
C VAL A 9 1.55 0.71 -13.48
N LEU A 10 2.87 0.84 -13.27
CA LEU A 10 3.45 1.92 -12.48
C LEU A 10 3.33 3.25 -13.24
N LYS A 11 2.58 4.21 -12.70
CA LYS A 11 2.29 5.50 -13.36
C LYS A 11 3.08 6.69 -12.84
N SER A 12 3.72 6.55 -11.69
CA SER A 12 4.49 7.62 -11.06
C SER A 12 5.73 7.06 -10.40
N SER A 13 6.76 7.89 -10.29
CA SER A 13 8.04 7.52 -9.70
C SER A 13 7.86 7.16 -8.23
N TYR A 14 8.42 6.04 -7.75
CA TYR A 14 8.43 5.72 -6.32
C TYR A 14 9.08 6.82 -5.46
N HIS A 15 10.02 7.59 -6.03
CA HIS A 15 10.71 8.67 -5.34
C HIS A 15 9.85 9.92 -5.11
N GLU A 16 8.72 10.04 -5.81
CA GLU A 16 7.80 11.17 -5.68
C GLU A 16 6.84 10.94 -4.49
N GLU A 17 7.03 11.70 -3.41
CA GLU A 17 6.24 11.65 -2.16
C GLU A 17 5.16 12.75 -2.11
N THR A 18 4.44 12.95 -3.21
CA THR A 18 3.34 13.92 -3.31
C THR A 18 2.01 13.33 -2.82
N PRO A 19 1.12 14.13 -2.20
CA PRO A 19 -0.22 13.69 -1.85
C PRO A 19 -1.06 13.40 -3.10
N ILE A 20 -1.95 12.41 -3.03
CA ILE A 20 -2.94 12.09 -4.05
C ILE A 20 -4.32 12.27 -3.44
N THR A 21 -5.15 13.11 -4.04
CA THR A 21 -6.54 13.31 -3.62
C THR A 21 -7.48 12.50 -4.50
N PHE A 22 -8.34 11.71 -3.88
CA PHE A 22 -9.44 10.99 -4.51
C PHE A 22 -10.73 11.77 -4.26
N GLU A 23 -11.42 12.18 -5.33
CA GLU A 23 -12.74 12.83 -5.23
C GLU A 23 -13.82 11.88 -4.72
N THR A 24 -13.69 10.59 -5.07
CA THR A 24 -14.52 9.50 -4.55
C THR A 24 -13.60 8.40 -4.05
N PHE A 25 -13.68 8.09 -2.76
CA PHE A 25 -12.88 7.04 -2.14
C PHE A 25 -13.70 5.77 -1.97
N LYS A 26 -13.17 4.63 -2.44
CA LYS A 26 -13.81 3.30 -2.34
C LYS A 26 -15.25 3.21 -2.90
N GLY A 27 -15.60 4.08 -3.85
CA GLY A 27 -16.95 4.12 -4.44
C GLY A 27 -17.97 4.88 -3.59
N GLU A 28 -17.53 5.55 -2.52
CA GLU A 28 -18.34 6.46 -1.73
C GLU A 28 -18.09 7.90 -2.18
N ASN A 29 -19.09 8.78 -2.04
CA ASN A 29 -18.99 10.22 -2.30
C ASN A 29 -18.25 10.93 -1.15
N VAL A 30 -17.07 10.41 -0.81
CA VAL A 30 -16.19 10.92 0.24
C VAL A 30 -14.83 11.19 -0.37
N GLN A 31 -14.31 12.39 -0.10
CA GLN A 31 -12.97 12.77 -0.51
C GLN A 31 -11.93 12.19 0.44
N ALA A 32 -10.83 11.65 -0.10
CA ALA A 32 -9.72 11.14 0.70
C ALA A 32 -8.37 11.57 0.11
N THR A 33 -7.43 11.95 0.96
CA THR A 33 -6.07 12.29 0.56
C THR A 33 -5.09 11.23 1.07
N LEU A 34 -4.38 10.59 0.15
CA LEU A 34 -3.32 9.64 0.43
C LEU A 34 -1.96 10.34 0.36
N TYR A 35 -1.22 10.32 1.46
CA TYR A 35 0.16 10.80 1.50
C TYR A 35 1.10 9.68 1.10
N LYS A 36 1.59 9.72 -0.14
CA LYS A 36 2.59 8.78 -0.61
C LYS A 36 3.92 9.03 0.09
N ARG A 37 4.48 7.99 0.69
CA ARG A 37 5.78 8.02 1.36
C ARG A 37 6.57 6.76 1.02
N LYS A 38 7.88 6.89 0.92
CA LYS A 38 8.80 5.75 0.79
C LYS A 38 8.91 5.03 2.13
N ILE A 39 9.21 3.74 2.10
CA ILE A 39 9.53 2.96 3.32
C ILE A 39 10.69 3.61 4.09
N SER A 40 11.73 4.07 3.38
CA SER A 40 12.86 4.78 3.99
C SER A 40 12.44 6.02 4.76
N THR A 41 11.39 6.71 4.30
CA THR A 41 10.88 7.91 4.97
C THR A 41 10.26 7.53 6.30
N TYR A 42 9.40 6.51 6.36
CA TYR A 42 8.87 6.01 7.63
C TYR A 42 9.97 5.56 8.60
N ILE A 43 10.94 4.78 8.12
CA ILE A 43 12.07 4.28 8.92
C ILE A 43 12.88 5.44 9.52
N ASN A 44 13.29 6.39 8.69
CA ASN A 44 14.12 7.50 9.12
C ASN A 44 13.39 8.42 10.09
N GLU A 45 12.10 8.63 9.89
CA GLU A 45 11.29 9.47 10.78
C GLU A 45 11.07 8.82 12.15
N LEU A 46 10.88 7.50 12.19
CA LEU A 46 10.84 6.76 13.46
C LEU A 46 12.18 6.83 14.20
N ASN A 47 13.29 6.60 13.49
CA ASN A 47 14.64 6.72 14.06
C ASN A 47 14.90 8.14 14.59
N ARG A 48 14.52 9.17 13.82
CA ARG A 48 14.65 10.59 14.21
C ARG A 48 13.85 10.92 15.46
N ALA A 49 12.67 10.32 15.62
CA ALA A 49 11.82 10.46 16.80
C ALA A 49 12.30 9.64 18.02
N GLY A 50 13.43 8.93 17.90
CA GLY A 50 14.03 8.14 18.98
C GLY A 50 13.46 6.74 19.13
N PHE A 51 12.71 6.24 18.14
CA PHE A 51 12.24 4.86 18.16
C PHE A 51 13.33 3.92 17.65
N THR A 52 13.46 2.77 18.30
CA THR A 52 14.18 1.60 17.77
C THR A 52 13.21 0.76 16.96
N ILE A 53 13.53 0.51 15.70
CA ILE A 53 12.76 -0.39 14.84
C ILE A 53 13.14 -1.83 15.21
N GLU A 54 12.15 -2.61 15.64
CA GLU A 54 12.35 -4.01 16.04
C GLU A 54 12.06 -4.97 14.89
N ARG A 55 11.10 -4.64 14.03
CA ARG A 55 10.67 -5.51 12.93
C ARG A 55 9.96 -4.70 11.84
N ILE A 56 10.16 -5.11 10.59
CA ILE A 56 9.40 -4.62 9.43
C ILE A 56 8.87 -5.86 8.70
N GLU A 57 7.57 -5.88 8.42
CA GLU A 57 6.90 -6.98 7.72
C GLU A 57 6.20 -6.46 6.48
N GLU A 58 6.33 -7.19 5.38
CA GLU A 58 5.53 -7.04 4.16
C GLU A 58 4.74 -8.36 3.97
N PRO A 59 3.58 -8.51 4.64
CA PRO A 59 2.89 -9.79 4.69
C PRO A 59 2.23 -10.15 3.37
N GLU A 60 2.26 -11.44 3.05
CA GLU A 60 1.37 -12.06 2.07
C GLU A 60 -0.11 -11.96 2.50
N PRO A 61 -1.07 -12.07 1.57
CA PRO A 61 -2.47 -12.24 1.93
C PRO A 61 -2.69 -13.41 2.90
N SER A 62 -3.72 -13.31 3.75
CA SER A 62 -4.09 -14.39 4.68
C SER A 62 -4.30 -15.71 3.92
N SER A 63 -3.80 -16.81 4.47
CA SER A 63 -3.97 -18.17 3.91
C SER A 63 -5.43 -18.59 3.79
N SER A 64 -6.34 -17.92 4.49
CA SER A 64 -7.79 -18.07 4.30
C SER A 64 -8.25 -17.78 2.87
N PHE A 65 -7.43 -17.08 2.07
CA PHE A 65 -7.72 -16.72 0.69
C PHE A 65 -7.04 -17.66 -0.32
N ASP A 66 -6.27 -18.67 0.09
CA ASP A 66 -5.45 -19.47 -0.83
C ASP A 66 -6.26 -20.14 -1.95
N GLU A 67 -7.45 -20.64 -1.62
CA GLU A 67 -8.36 -21.28 -2.60
C GLU A 67 -9.15 -20.27 -3.44
N GLU A 68 -9.13 -18.97 -3.10
CA GLU A 68 -9.86 -17.94 -3.85
C GLU A 68 -9.14 -17.60 -5.15
N ARG A 69 -9.91 -17.61 -6.26
CA ARG A 69 -9.43 -17.12 -7.54
C ARG A 69 -9.37 -15.59 -7.52
N ALA A 70 -8.17 -15.05 -7.57
CA ALA A 70 -7.95 -13.62 -7.59
C ALA A 70 -8.15 -13.06 -9.02
N GLU A 71 -9.28 -12.41 -9.27
CA GLU A 71 -9.55 -11.78 -10.57
C GLU A 71 -8.99 -10.36 -10.66
N PRO A 72 -8.53 -9.91 -11.85
CA PRO A 72 -8.15 -8.53 -12.09
C PRO A 72 -9.28 -7.57 -11.66
N SER A 73 -8.93 -6.53 -10.90
CA SER A 73 -9.93 -5.65 -10.30
C SER A 73 -9.49 -4.19 -10.30
N THR A 74 -10.43 -3.31 -10.61
CA THR A 74 -10.24 -1.86 -10.57
C THR A 74 -10.30 -1.29 -9.14
N LYS A 75 -10.83 -2.05 -8.18
CA LYS A 75 -11.01 -1.64 -6.78
C LYS A 75 -9.68 -1.27 -6.13
N TYR A 76 -9.67 -0.25 -5.26
CA TYR A 76 -8.45 0.19 -4.57
C TYR A 76 -7.73 -0.97 -3.85
N TYR A 77 -8.49 -1.83 -3.17
CA TYR A 77 -8.02 -3.10 -2.61
C TYR A 77 -8.57 -4.27 -3.40
N SER A 78 -7.72 -5.23 -3.77
CA SER A 78 -8.12 -6.51 -4.35
C SER A 78 -7.11 -7.59 -4.02
N LEU A 79 -7.59 -8.84 -3.91
CA LEU A 79 -6.74 -10.01 -3.70
C LEU A 79 -5.71 -10.16 -4.82
N TYR A 80 -6.10 -9.86 -6.06
CA TYR A 80 -5.19 -9.88 -7.22
C TYR A 80 -3.98 -8.98 -7.03
N LYS A 81 -4.16 -7.76 -6.51
CA LYS A 81 -3.05 -6.84 -6.27
C LYS A 81 -2.21 -7.28 -5.09
N ALA A 82 -2.87 -7.73 -4.02
CA ALA A 82 -2.22 -8.18 -2.80
C ALA A 82 -1.31 -9.41 -3.01
N ARG A 83 -1.60 -10.25 -4.01
CA ARG A 83 -0.74 -11.38 -4.43
C ARG A 83 0.43 -11.00 -5.33
N MET A 84 0.44 -9.78 -5.89
CA MET A 84 1.44 -9.36 -6.88
C MET A 84 2.49 -8.44 -6.28
N VAL A 85 2.09 -7.58 -5.34
CA VAL A 85 2.97 -6.62 -4.67
C VAL A 85 2.51 -6.42 -3.22
N PRO A 86 3.43 -6.10 -2.28
CA PRO A 86 3.04 -5.71 -0.94
C PRO A 86 2.06 -4.53 -0.97
N THR A 87 0.84 -4.75 -0.48
CA THR A 87 -0.18 -3.69 -0.35
C THR A 87 -0.15 -3.02 1.02
N THR A 88 0.62 -3.57 1.95
CA THR A 88 0.77 -3.09 3.32
C THR A 88 2.15 -3.48 3.82
N PHE A 89 2.74 -2.62 4.63
CA PHE A 89 3.88 -2.97 5.47
C PHE A 89 3.54 -2.63 6.92
N ILE A 90 4.12 -3.37 7.85
CA ILE A 90 3.90 -3.21 9.29
C ILE A 90 5.26 -2.95 9.93
N ILE A 91 5.37 -1.88 10.72
CA ILE A 91 6.59 -1.57 11.48
C ILE A 91 6.29 -1.76 12.97
N LYS A 92 7.04 -2.66 13.61
CA LYS A 92 7.10 -2.75 15.07
C LYS A 92 8.25 -1.90 15.55
N ALA A 93 7.96 -0.92 16.39
CA ALA A 93 8.94 0.00 16.95
C ALA A 93 8.73 0.20 18.45
N ARG A 94 9.81 0.46 19.17
CA ARG A 94 9.82 0.72 20.61
C ARG A 94 10.54 2.03 20.89
N LYS A 95 9.98 2.85 21.78
CA LYS A 95 10.61 4.10 22.23
C LYS A 95 11.61 3.84 23.36
#